data_AF-A0A4R2UCL9-F1
#
_entry.id   AF-A0A4R2UCL9-F1
#
_cell.length_a   1.000
_cell.length_b   1.000
_cell.length_c   1.000
_cell.angle_alpha   90.00
_cell.angle_beta   90.00
_cell.angle_gamma   90.00
#
_symmetry.space_group_name_H-M   'P 1'
#
loop_
_entity.id
_entity.type
_entity.pdbx_description
1 polymer ?
#
loop_
_entity_poly.entity_id
_entity_poly.type
_entity_poly.pdbx_seq_one_letter_code
_entity_poly.pdbx_strand_id
1 'polypeptide(L)' 'MKILLRLLNIRSVKVGNCPVCGEYIGADVTYCPHCGEFI' A
#
# COMPACT_ATOMS: atom_id res chain seq x y z
N MET A 1 15.38 29.70 0.56
CA MET A 1 14.27 29.63 -0.42
C MET A 1 13.51 28.32 -0.21
N LYS A 2 12.58 28.27 0.76
CA LYS A 2 11.79 27.07 1.16
C LYS A 2 10.32 27.47 1.34
N ILE A 3 9.62 27.77 0.24
CA ILE A 3 8.24 28.28 0.29
C ILE A 3 7.17 27.26 -0.17
N LEU A 4 7.52 26.04 -0.56
CA LEU A 4 6.54 25.10 -1.17
C LEU A 4 6.29 23.76 -0.44
N LEU A 5 6.91 23.51 0.72
CA LEU A 5 6.78 22.20 1.40
C LEU A 5 5.67 22.12 2.47
N ARG A 6 4.68 23.04 2.46
CA ARG A 6 3.62 23.06 3.48
C ARG A 6 2.38 22.19 3.17
N LEU A 7 2.32 21.49 2.04
CA LEU A 7 1.07 20.83 1.58
C LEU A 7 1.19 19.36 1.14
N LEU A 8 2.37 18.72 1.22
CA LEU A 8 2.52 17.32 0.79
C LEU A 8 2.26 16.36 1.96
N ASN A 9 1.03 15.85 2.06
CA ASN A 9 0.66 14.74 2.98
C ASN A 9 1.09 13.39 2.37
N ILE A 10 2.39 13.20 2.20
CA ILE A 10 2.97 11.97 1.65
C ILE A 10 3.02 10.89 2.74
N ARG A 11 2.18 9.85 2.60
CA ARG A 11 2.22 8.63 3.42
C ARG A 11 3.02 7.56 2.67
N SER A 12 4.10 7.06 3.29
CA SER A 12 4.84 5.91 2.77
C SER A 12 4.04 4.64 3.02
N VAL A 13 3.40 4.11 1.98
CA VAL A 13 2.70 2.81 2.04
C VAL A 13 3.70 1.71 1.77
N LYS A 14 3.79 0.73 2.67
CA LYS A 14 4.56 -0.50 2.43
C LYS A 14 3.76 -1.39 1.49
N VAL A 15 4.42 -1.96 0.48
CA VAL A 15 3.80 -2.83 -0.53
C VAL A 15 4.53 -4.17 -0.52
N GLY A 16 3.78 -5.25 -0.69
CA GLY A 16 4.27 -6.62 -0.83
C GLY A 16 3.43 -7.40 -1.84
N ASN A 17 3.77 -8.68 -2.03
CA ASN A 17 3.00 -9.59 -2.87
C ASN A 17 2.05 -10.42 -2.01
N CYS A 18 0.83 -10.63 -2.50
CA CYS A 18 -0.12 -11.56 -1.89
C CYS A 18 0.46 -12.98 -1.95
N PRO A 19 0.55 -13.71 -0.83
CA PRO A 19 1.11 -15.06 -0.81
C PRO A 19 0.21 -16.10 -1.50
N VAL A 20 -1.05 -15.75 -1.80
CA VAL A 20 -2.04 -16.64 -2.42
C VAL A 20 -2.02 -16.53 -3.94
N CYS A 21 -2.10 -15.31 -4.48
CA CYS A 21 -2.19 -15.08 -5.93
C CYS A 21 -0.97 -14.37 -6.54
N GLY A 22 -0.04 -13.86 -5.73
CA GLY A 22 1.15 -13.14 -6.20
C GLY A 22 0.95 -11.65 -6.51
N GLU A 23 -0.29 -11.16 -6.47
CA GLU A 23 -0.61 -9.77 -6.81
C GLU A 23 -0.03 -8.75 -5.81
N TYR A 24 0.28 -7.56 -6.29
CA TYR A 24 0.80 -6.49 -5.44
C TYR A 24 -0.30 -5.89 -4.58
N ILE A 25 -0.06 -5.86 -3.27
CA ILE A 25 -1.00 -5.40 -2.25
C ILE A 25 -0.27 -4.55 -1.21
N GLY A 26 -1.02 -3.67 -0.53
CA GLY A 26 -0.49 -2.97 0.63
C GLY A 26 -0.14 -3.96 1.75
N ALA A 27 0.96 -3.74 2.45
CA ALA A 27 1.40 -4.63 3.52
C ALA A 27 0.46 -4.61 4.74
N ASP A 28 -0.37 -3.56 4.86
CA ASP A 28 -1.30 -3.39 5.97
C ASP A 28 -2.73 -3.87 5.62
N VAL A 29 -2.92 -4.57 4.50
CA VAL A 29 -4.25 -5.11 4.12
C VAL A 29 -4.47 -6.48 4.77
N THR A 30 -5.65 -6.69 5.34
CA THR A 30 -6.08 -7.98 5.92
C THR A 30 -6.81 -8.87 4.91
N TYR A 31 -7.02 -8.37 3.70
CA TYR A 31 -7.82 -9.01 2.67
C TYR A 31 -7.31 -8.62 1.28
N CYS A 32 -7.16 -9.61 0.40
CA CYS A 32 -6.69 -9.39 -0.96
C CYS A 32 -7.86 -9.05 -1.89
N PRO A 33 -7.92 -7.83 -2.49
CA PRO A 33 -9.01 -7.46 -3.40
C PRO A 33 -8.95 -8.17 -4.76
N HIS A 34 -7.85 -8.88 -5.05
CA HIS A 34 -7.65 -9.55 -6.34
C HIS A 34 -8.12 -11.00 -6.34
N CYS A 35 -7.81 -11.77 -5.29
CA CYS A 35 -8.22 -13.18 -5.17
C CYS A 35 -9.35 -13.43 -4.18
N GLY A 36 -9.59 -12.47 -3.28
CA GLY A 36 -10.65 -12.54 -2.28
C GLY A 36 -10.33 -13.36 -1.03
N GLU A 37 -9.05 -13.66 -0.79
CA GLU A 37 -8.59 -14.38 0.41
C GLU A 37 -8.11 -13.42 1.51
N PHE A 38 -8.19 -13.86 2.77
CA PHE A 38 -7.66 -13.12 3.91
C PHE A 38 -6.13 -13.30 4.05
N ILE A 39 -5.42 -12.27 4.52
CA ILE A 39 -3.95 -12.19 4.57
C ILE A 39 -3.45 -11.58 5.88
#